data_AF-A0A8H7VCX9-F1
#
_entry.id   AF-A0A8H7VCX9-F1
#
_cell.length_a   1.000
_cell.length_b   1.000
_cell.length_c   1.000
_cell.angle_alpha   90.00
_cell.angle_beta   90.00
_cell.angle_gamma   90.00
#
_symmetry.space_group_name_H-M   'P 1'
#
loop_
_entity.id
_entity.type
_entity.pdbx_description
1 polymer ?
#
loop_
_entity_poly.entity_id
_entity_poly.type
_entity_poly.pdbx_seq_one_letter_code
_entity_poly.pdbx_strand_id
1 'polypeptide(L)'
;MDQTDYTKLITDEEYPAPYFEIEKSLFLLYHLVSGVSGDGIEKYLPESTFHTFYKKFWMDDENYKRINKIANDSLNNMFLNIRLRILSSRKYNPDLFKHVTLVLDGHDSRINYTDTDLDRSLNFAQIHSSDSSMFLNMKLYNKMNQNDILAIDGGYTLFITQFIELANEKGYDFNNDNFVYPIHKNVNENLTITEEHFNKTFGSFRTKVENQFSEIGNKFYRFNNNKSIVKIDNVKFYNLQFRVACLLKNKTKFVELFNIPILPHQ
;
A
#
# COMPACT_ATOMS: atom_id res chain seq x y z
N MET A 1 -1.34 7.37 -45.78
CA MET A 1 -1.00 6.15 -45.01
C MET A 1 0.02 6.63 -43.99
N ASP A 2 -0.47 7.25 -42.92
CA ASP A 2 0.39 7.84 -41.88
C ASP A 2 0.70 6.77 -40.85
N GLN A 3 1.98 6.38 -40.80
CA GLN A 3 2.55 5.63 -39.68
C GLN A 3 2.54 6.53 -38.46
N THR A 4 1.53 6.35 -37.61
CA THR A 4 1.52 6.98 -36.29
C THR A 4 2.55 6.28 -35.43
N ASP A 5 3.37 7.06 -34.75
CA ASP A 5 4.52 6.66 -33.94
C ASP A 5 4.05 5.93 -32.67
N TYR A 6 4.16 4.60 -32.64
CA TYR A 6 3.56 3.74 -31.59
C TYR A 6 4.45 3.54 -30.34
N THR A 7 5.51 4.33 -30.16
CA THR A 7 6.46 4.14 -29.05
C THR A 7 6.28 5.13 -27.89
N LYS A 8 5.05 5.55 -27.59
CA LYS A 8 4.73 6.44 -26.46
C LYS A 8 3.74 5.79 -25.51
N LEU A 9 4.24 4.94 -24.61
CA LEU A 9 3.37 4.21 -23.68
C LEU A 9 3.35 4.76 -22.25
N ILE A 10 4.28 5.65 -21.85
CA ILE A 10 4.39 6.00 -20.41
C ILE A 10 4.61 7.51 -20.14
N THR A 11 5.32 8.28 -20.98
CA THR A 11 5.51 9.75 -20.78
C THR A 11 5.73 10.49 -22.12
N ASP A 12 5.46 11.81 -22.14
CA ASP A 12 5.83 12.73 -23.25
C ASP A 12 7.21 13.38 -23.06
N GLU A 13 7.93 13.00 -22.00
CA GLU A 13 9.20 13.61 -21.59
C GLU A 13 10.37 12.67 -21.90
N GLU A 14 11.42 13.20 -22.54
CA GLU A 14 12.68 12.48 -22.78
C GLU A 14 13.54 12.44 -21.51
N TYR A 15 13.99 11.25 -21.10
CA TYR A 15 14.95 11.05 -20.02
C TYR A 15 16.38 10.94 -20.60
N PRO A 16 17.41 11.56 -20.01
CA PRO A 16 18.77 11.52 -20.57
C PRO A 16 19.36 10.10 -20.49
N ALA A 17 19.49 9.40 -21.64
CA ALA A 17 20.15 8.10 -21.79
C ALA A 17 20.02 7.59 -23.26
N PRO A 18 20.96 6.77 -23.79
CA PRO A 18 20.87 6.22 -25.15
C PRO A 18 19.80 5.14 -25.33
N TYR A 19 19.04 4.83 -24.28
CA TYR A 19 18.01 3.80 -24.24
C TYR A 19 16.65 4.40 -24.61
N PHE A 20 15.75 3.58 -25.13
CA PHE A 20 14.36 3.98 -25.34
C PHE A 20 13.64 4.12 -23.99
N GLU A 21 12.60 4.96 -23.94
CA GLU A 21 11.83 5.20 -22.70
C GLU A 21 11.20 3.94 -22.12
N ILE A 22 10.79 3.01 -22.99
CA ILE A 22 10.26 1.71 -22.58
C ILE A 22 11.31 0.87 -21.88
N GLU A 23 12.56 0.89 -22.34
CA GLU A 23 13.67 0.14 -21.75
C GLU A 23 14.05 0.71 -20.38
N LYS A 24 14.09 2.05 -20.24
CA LYS A 24 14.29 2.73 -18.94
C LYS A 24 13.20 2.32 -17.94
N SER A 25 11.95 2.29 -18.40
CA SER A 25 10.81 1.84 -17.60
C SER A 25 10.92 0.38 -17.18
N LEU A 26 11.42 -0.50 -18.07
CA LEU A 26 11.70 -1.90 -17.75
C LEU A 26 12.79 -2.03 -16.69
N PHE A 27 13.84 -1.20 -16.70
CA PHE A 27 14.85 -1.19 -15.65
C PHE A 27 14.31 -0.71 -14.30
N LEU A 28 13.42 0.29 -14.28
CA LEU A 28 12.73 0.72 -13.06
C LEU A 28 11.84 -0.40 -12.50
N LEU A 29 11.11 -1.10 -13.36
CA LEU A 29 10.30 -2.26 -12.96
C LEU A 29 11.17 -3.41 -12.49
N TYR A 30 12.27 -3.71 -13.19
CA TYR A 30 13.22 -4.74 -12.82
C TYR A 30 13.82 -4.45 -11.44
N HIS A 31 14.18 -3.19 -11.16
CA HIS A 31 14.62 -2.75 -9.84
C HIS A 31 13.58 -3.04 -8.75
N LEU A 32 12.30 -2.72 -8.98
CA LEU A 32 11.23 -3.00 -8.01
C LEU A 32 11.01 -4.51 -7.81
N VAL A 33 10.99 -5.28 -8.91
CA VAL A 33 10.68 -6.73 -8.93
C VAL A 33 11.80 -7.55 -8.31
N SER A 34 13.05 -7.29 -8.70
CA SER A 34 14.23 -8.06 -8.26
C SER A 34 14.91 -7.51 -7.01
N GLY A 35 14.64 -6.24 -6.65
CA GLY A 35 15.24 -5.58 -5.50
C GLY A 35 16.75 -5.33 -5.64
N VAL A 36 17.32 -5.47 -6.85
CA VAL A 36 18.74 -5.19 -7.11
C VAL A 36 19.05 -3.70 -6.93
N SER A 37 20.22 -3.37 -6.39
CA SER A 37 20.72 -1.99 -6.32
C SER A 37 21.13 -1.47 -7.71
N GLY A 38 21.50 -0.19 -7.79
CA GLY A 38 22.13 0.38 -8.98
C GLY A 38 23.35 -0.44 -9.42
N ASP A 39 24.24 -0.81 -8.49
CA ASP A 39 25.41 -1.66 -8.75
C ASP A 39 25.01 -2.99 -9.39
N GLY A 40 23.90 -3.58 -8.93
CA GLY A 40 23.37 -4.82 -9.50
C GLY A 40 22.82 -4.67 -10.93
N ILE A 41 22.51 -3.44 -11.36
CA ILE A 41 22.05 -3.09 -12.71
C ILE A 41 23.24 -2.77 -13.63
N GLU A 42 24.41 -2.44 -13.08
CA GLU A 42 25.61 -2.04 -13.84
C GLU A 42 26.01 -3.03 -14.95
N LYS A 43 25.75 -4.32 -14.73
CA LYS A 43 25.94 -5.39 -15.73
C LYS A 43 25.13 -5.22 -17.03
N TYR A 44 24.10 -4.38 -17.04
CA TYR A 44 23.22 -4.11 -18.19
C TYR A 44 23.27 -2.65 -18.66
N LEU A 45 23.49 -1.74 -17.72
CA LEU A 45 23.33 -0.31 -17.89
C LEU A 45 24.23 0.38 -16.85
N PRO A 46 25.10 1.34 -17.24
CA PRO A 46 25.95 2.03 -16.27
C PRO A 46 25.15 2.57 -15.08
N GLU A 47 25.67 2.34 -13.87
CA GLU A 47 25.00 2.74 -12.62
C GLU A 47 24.62 4.23 -12.63
N SER A 48 25.53 5.08 -13.11
CA SER A 48 25.31 6.52 -13.26
C SER A 48 24.09 6.83 -14.13
N THR A 49 23.90 6.09 -15.23
CA THR A 49 22.77 6.27 -16.14
C THR A 49 21.48 5.80 -15.49
N PHE A 50 21.49 4.64 -14.82
CA PHE A 50 20.35 4.17 -14.04
C PHE A 50 19.93 5.18 -12.98
N HIS A 51 20.91 5.68 -12.21
CA HIS A 51 20.67 6.65 -11.15
C HIS A 51 20.07 7.95 -11.66
N THR A 52 20.52 8.43 -12.83
CA THR A 52 19.98 9.65 -13.45
C THR A 52 18.48 9.51 -13.72
N PHE A 53 18.02 8.45 -14.40
CA PHE A 53 16.58 8.30 -14.65
C PHE A 53 15.81 7.81 -13.44
N TYR A 54 16.42 7.08 -12.50
CA TYR A 54 15.80 6.75 -11.22
C TYR A 54 15.42 8.02 -10.45
N LYS A 55 16.35 8.97 -10.33
CA LYS A 55 16.10 10.28 -9.72
C LYS A 55 15.05 11.05 -10.50
N LYS A 56 15.18 11.16 -11.83
CA LYS A 56 14.20 11.86 -12.65
C LYS A 56 12.81 11.20 -12.59
N PHE A 57 12.72 9.88 -12.40
CA PHE A 57 11.45 9.20 -12.33
C PHE A 57 10.78 9.34 -10.96
N TRP A 58 11.51 9.05 -9.87
CA TRP A 58 10.92 8.99 -8.53
C TRP A 58 11.05 10.27 -7.72
N MET A 59 12.12 11.04 -7.95
CA MET A 59 12.57 12.10 -7.03
C MET A 59 12.40 13.51 -7.58
N ASP A 60 12.38 13.66 -8.91
CA ASP A 60 11.98 14.91 -9.55
C ASP A 60 10.60 15.36 -9.05
N ASP A 61 10.47 16.62 -8.65
CA ASP A 61 9.27 17.09 -7.95
C ASP A 61 8.02 17.11 -8.83
N GLU A 62 8.16 17.45 -10.11
CA GLU A 62 7.03 17.48 -11.05
C GLU A 62 6.57 16.05 -11.35
N ASN A 63 7.52 15.18 -11.66
CA ASN A 63 7.21 13.80 -11.99
C ASN A 63 6.74 13.01 -10.77
N TYR A 64 7.32 13.25 -9.58
CA TYR A 64 6.83 12.73 -8.31
C TYR A 64 5.36 13.09 -8.11
N LYS A 65 5.00 14.38 -8.23
CA LYS A 65 3.62 14.84 -8.04
C LYS A 65 2.67 14.15 -9.04
N ARG A 66 3.09 14.02 -10.29
CA ARG A 66 2.32 13.34 -11.36
C ARG A 66 2.08 11.87 -11.02
N ILE A 67 3.13 11.09 -10.78
CA ILE A 67 3.03 9.65 -10.51
C ILE A 67 2.28 9.41 -9.19
N ASN A 68 2.54 10.23 -8.18
CA ASN A 68 1.86 10.19 -6.89
C ASN A 68 0.35 10.39 -7.04
N LYS A 69 -0.07 11.35 -7.87
CA LYS A 69 -1.47 11.57 -8.21
C LYS A 69 -2.06 10.36 -8.92
N ILE A 70 -1.42 9.85 -9.98
CA ILE A 70 -1.88 8.67 -10.73
C ILE A 70 -2.05 7.47 -9.81
N ALA A 71 -1.05 7.17 -8.97
CA ALA A 71 -1.08 6.04 -8.05
C ALA A 71 -2.19 6.20 -7.00
N ASN A 72 -2.32 7.38 -6.41
CA ASN A 72 -3.36 7.67 -5.42
C ASN A 72 -4.77 7.59 -6.02
N ASP A 73 -5.01 8.26 -7.14
CA ASP A 73 -6.32 8.30 -7.78
C ASP A 73 -6.72 6.88 -8.21
N SER A 74 -5.79 6.12 -8.81
CA SER A 74 -6.05 4.74 -9.21
C SER A 74 -6.38 3.84 -8.02
N LEU A 75 -5.57 3.89 -6.95
CA LEU A 75 -5.80 3.07 -5.76
C LEU A 75 -7.08 3.47 -5.03
N ASN A 76 -7.38 4.76 -4.91
CA ASN A 76 -8.63 5.22 -4.31
C ASN A 76 -9.82 4.70 -5.14
N ASN A 77 -9.81 4.93 -6.45
CA ASN A 77 -10.90 4.57 -7.36
C ASN A 77 -11.15 3.06 -7.43
N MET A 78 -10.10 2.22 -7.31
CA MET A 78 -10.23 0.76 -7.29
C MET A 78 -11.17 0.24 -6.18
N PHE A 79 -11.31 0.99 -5.08
CA PHE A 79 -12.11 0.58 -3.93
C PHE A 79 -13.34 1.45 -3.68
N LEU A 80 -13.63 2.51 -4.44
CA LEU A 80 -14.70 3.48 -4.12
C LEU A 80 -16.13 2.91 -4.13
N ASN A 81 -16.37 1.78 -4.79
CA ASN A 81 -17.72 1.25 -4.92
C ASN A 81 -18.07 0.35 -3.72
N ILE A 82 -18.87 0.89 -2.81
CA ILE A 82 -19.39 0.16 -1.64
C ILE A 82 -20.10 -1.15 -2.00
N ARG A 83 -20.84 -1.19 -3.12
CA ARG A 83 -21.51 -2.43 -3.56
C ARG A 83 -20.48 -3.51 -3.92
N LEU A 84 -19.39 -3.13 -4.59
CA LEU A 84 -18.30 -4.07 -4.89
C LEU A 84 -17.62 -4.54 -3.61
N ARG A 85 -17.39 -3.66 -2.63
CA ARG A 85 -16.83 -4.04 -1.32
C ARG A 85 -17.71 -5.05 -0.59
N ILE A 86 -19.02 -4.81 -0.52
CA ILE A 86 -20.01 -5.73 0.09
C ILE A 86 -20.10 -7.06 -0.67
N LEU A 87 -20.09 -7.05 -2.00
CA LEU A 87 -20.11 -8.29 -2.79
C LEU A 87 -18.82 -9.09 -2.60
N SER A 88 -17.68 -8.40 -2.55
CA SER A 88 -16.38 -8.99 -2.30
C SER A 88 -16.34 -9.64 -0.91
N SER A 89 -16.80 -8.94 0.14
CA SER A 89 -16.82 -9.49 1.50
C SER A 89 -17.69 -10.74 1.59
N ARG A 90 -18.89 -10.72 1.00
CA ARG A 90 -19.79 -11.87 0.98
C ARG A 90 -19.21 -13.08 0.24
N LYS A 91 -18.37 -12.84 -0.77
CA LYS A 91 -17.77 -13.89 -1.59
C LYS A 91 -16.50 -14.47 -0.98
N TYR A 92 -15.62 -13.64 -0.41
CA TYR A 92 -14.25 -14.05 -0.06
C TYR A 92 -13.96 -14.07 1.44
N ASN A 93 -14.80 -13.46 2.29
CA ASN A 93 -14.59 -13.50 3.74
C ASN A 93 -15.14 -14.79 4.36
N PRO A 94 -14.59 -15.22 5.51
CA PRO A 94 -15.18 -16.29 6.31
C PRO A 94 -16.62 -15.96 6.71
N ASP A 95 -17.42 -16.98 7.02
CA ASP A 95 -18.85 -16.82 7.32
C ASP A 95 -19.13 -15.82 8.44
N LEU A 96 -18.30 -15.85 9.51
CA LEU A 96 -18.40 -14.91 10.62
C LEU A 96 -18.14 -13.45 10.24
N PHE A 97 -17.48 -13.18 9.11
CA PHE A 97 -17.03 -11.83 8.71
C PHE A 97 -17.51 -11.40 7.32
N LYS A 98 -18.59 -11.98 6.81
CA LYS A 98 -19.17 -11.57 5.51
C LYS A 98 -19.67 -10.13 5.47
N HIS A 99 -19.90 -9.54 6.63
CA HIS A 99 -20.32 -8.15 6.78
C HIS A 99 -19.13 -7.17 6.77
N VAL A 100 -17.90 -7.63 7.05
CA VAL A 100 -16.70 -6.78 7.08
C VAL A 100 -16.27 -6.40 5.67
N THR A 101 -16.25 -5.11 5.35
CA THR A 101 -15.90 -4.62 4.00
C THR A 101 -14.45 -4.15 3.89
N LEU A 102 -13.84 -3.77 5.01
CA LEU A 102 -12.47 -3.26 5.09
C LEU A 102 -11.72 -3.93 6.24
N VAL A 103 -10.43 -4.13 6.07
CA VAL A 103 -9.54 -4.62 7.14
C VAL A 103 -8.35 -3.68 7.22
N LEU A 104 -8.08 -3.17 8.41
CA LEU A 104 -6.90 -2.40 8.71
C LEU A 104 -5.97 -3.24 9.57
N ASP A 105 -4.75 -3.41 9.09
CA ASP A 105 -3.70 -4.06 9.85
C ASP A 105 -2.37 -3.33 9.66
N GLY A 106 -1.49 -3.46 10.66
CA GLY A 106 -0.13 -2.96 10.61
C GLY A 106 0.72 -3.80 9.67
N HIS A 107 1.70 -3.16 9.01
CA HIS A 107 2.75 -3.88 8.31
C HIS A 107 4.10 -3.52 8.92
N ASP A 108 4.75 -4.49 9.56
CA ASP A 108 6.09 -4.32 10.11
C ASP A 108 7.12 -4.27 8.96
N SER A 109 7.39 -3.06 8.48
CA SER A 109 8.42 -2.81 7.47
C SER A 109 9.78 -2.62 8.13
N ARG A 110 10.72 -3.52 7.88
CA ARG A 110 12.12 -3.43 8.35
C ARG A 110 12.91 -2.44 7.50
N ILE A 111 12.65 -1.15 7.71
CA ILE A 111 13.27 -0.04 7.00
C ILE A 111 14.31 0.61 7.90
N ASN A 112 15.55 0.75 7.41
CA ASN A 112 16.55 1.59 8.06
C ASN A 112 16.53 2.98 7.42
N TYR A 113 16.17 3.98 8.23
CA TYR A 113 16.12 5.37 7.83
C TYR A 113 17.45 6.06 8.12
N THR A 114 18.05 6.65 7.09
CA THR A 114 19.18 7.57 7.24
C THR A 114 18.75 8.89 6.62
N ASP A 115 18.19 9.77 7.44
CA ASP A 115 17.87 11.13 7.01
C ASP A 115 19.17 11.92 6.84
N THR A 116 19.49 12.29 5.60
CA THR A 116 20.61 13.20 5.34
C THR A 116 20.19 14.67 5.33
N ASP A 117 18.88 14.97 5.34
CA ASP A 117 18.30 16.32 5.28
C ASP A 117 17.86 16.84 6.66
N LEU A 118 17.90 16.01 7.71
CA LEU A 118 17.76 16.45 9.09
C LEU A 118 19.03 17.21 9.52
N ASP A 119 18.90 18.53 9.50
CA ASP A 119 19.78 19.44 10.22
C ASP A 119 20.09 18.86 11.62
N ARG A 120 21.38 18.78 11.95
CA ARG A 120 21.96 18.06 13.11
C ARG A 120 21.57 18.68 14.47
N SER A 121 20.54 19.51 14.50
CA SER A 121 20.00 20.21 15.67
C SER A 121 18.75 19.53 16.28
N LEU A 122 18.14 18.56 15.59
CA LEU A 122 17.04 17.74 16.15
C LEU A 122 17.52 16.32 16.44
N ASN A 123 18.34 16.22 17.48
CA ASN A 123 18.73 14.96 18.12
C ASN A 123 17.49 14.11 18.47
N PHE A 124 17.46 12.87 17.97
CA PHE A 124 16.77 11.73 18.59
C PHE A 124 15.31 11.96 19.00
N ALA A 125 14.51 12.59 18.15
CA ALA A 125 13.09 12.27 18.15
C ALA A 125 12.93 10.91 17.47
N GLN A 126 12.95 9.84 18.25
CA GLN A 126 12.03 8.73 17.99
C GLN A 126 10.74 9.36 17.49
N ILE A 127 10.33 9.05 16.25
CA ILE A 127 8.96 9.31 15.82
C ILE A 127 8.10 8.37 16.67
N HIS A 128 7.88 8.75 17.92
CA HIS A 128 6.85 8.24 18.81
C HIS A 128 5.52 8.82 18.32
N SER A 129 5.14 8.52 17.08
CA SER A 129 3.72 8.37 16.79
C SER A 129 3.41 6.95 17.20
N SER A 130 2.79 6.75 18.36
CA SER A 130 2.25 5.43 18.70
C SER A 130 1.39 4.94 17.53
N ASP A 131 1.43 3.65 17.18
CA ASP A 131 0.63 3.06 16.09
C ASP A 131 -0.84 3.52 16.18
N SER A 132 -1.32 3.60 17.42
CA SER A 132 -2.52 4.26 17.91
C SER A 132 -2.84 5.65 17.32
N SER A 133 -1.90 6.61 17.30
CA SER A 133 -2.10 7.95 16.71
C SER A 133 -2.16 7.92 15.17
N MET A 134 -1.59 6.88 14.54
CA MET A 134 -1.65 6.68 13.10
C MET A 134 -3.10 6.51 12.62
N PHE A 135 -3.94 5.83 13.40
CA PHE A 135 -5.35 5.58 13.06
C PHE A 135 -6.14 6.86 12.77
N LEU A 136 -6.01 7.88 13.63
CA LEU A 136 -6.66 9.18 13.42
C LEU A 136 -6.00 9.97 12.28
N ASN A 137 -4.66 9.91 12.18
CA ASN A 137 -3.90 10.60 11.13
C ASN A 137 -4.20 10.08 9.71
N MET A 138 -4.61 8.82 9.57
CA MET A 138 -5.05 8.25 8.29
C MET A 138 -6.34 8.89 7.76
N LYS A 139 -7.13 9.54 8.61
CA LYS A 139 -8.41 10.19 8.25
C LYS A 139 -9.33 9.25 7.46
N LEU A 140 -9.49 8.01 7.94
CA LEU A 140 -10.24 6.96 7.23
C LEU A 140 -11.69 7.33 6.96
N TYR A 141 -12.27 8.27 7.71
CA TYR A 141 -13.60 8.83 7.44
C TYR A 141 -13.74 9.43 6.03
N ASN A 142 -12.65 9.89 5.41
CA ASN A 142 -12.66 10.38 4.02
C ASN A 142 -12.64 9.24 2.97
N LYS A 143 -12.41 7.99 3.40
CA LYS A 143 -12.23 6.82 2.53
C LYS A 143 -13.33 5.77 2.71
N MET A 144 -13.97 5.77 3.88
CA MET A 144 -15.07 4.88 4.24
C MET A 144 -16.41 5.49 3.84
N ASN A 145 -17.36 4.61 3.54
CA ASN A 145 -18.79 4.91 3.46
C ASN A 145 -19.46 4.50 4.78
N GLN A 146 -20.58 5.12 5.15
CA GLN A 146 -21.34 4.77 6.36
C GLN A 146 -21.77 3.29 6.44
N ASN A 147 -21.83 2.60 5.30
CA ASN A 147 -22.17 1.17 5.23
C ASN A 147 -20.92 0.26 5.27
N ASP A 148 -19.71 0.83 5.35
CA ASP A 148 -18.52 0.02 5.56
C ASP A 148 -18.43 -0.44 7.00
N ILE A 149 -17.87 -1.65 7.15
CA ILE A 149 -17.49 -2.20 8.44
C ILE A 149 -16.00 -2.49 8.39
N LEU A 150 -15.25 -1.85 9.28
CA LEU A 150 -13.81 -1.90 9.38
C LEU A 150 -13.39 -2.88 10.48
N ALA A 151 -12.75 -3.98 10.08
CA ALA A 151 -12.03 -4.83 11.02
C ALA A 151 -10.69 -4.19 11.40
N ILE A 152 -10.42 -4.04 12.69
CA ILE A 152 -9.19 -3.44 13.23
C ILE A 152 -8.57 -4.31 14.33
N ASP A 153 -7.28 -4.10 14.58
CA ASP A 153 -6.59 -4.66 15.74
C ASP A 153 -7.12 -4.11 17.07
N GLY A 154 -7.01 -4.90 18.14
CA GLY A 154 -7.37 -4.52 19.50
C GLY A 154 -6.67 -3.26 19.99
N GLY A 155 -5.44 -3.00 19.54
CA GLY A 155 -4.69 -1.77 19.87
C GLY A 155 -5.33 -0.47 19.37
N TYR A 156 -6.16 -0.53 18.31
CA TYR A 156 -6.83 0.66 17.76
C TYR A 156 -8.15 0.98 18.46
N THR A 157 -8.69 0.06 19.26
CA THR A 157 -10.00 0.21 19.92
C THR A 157 -10.10 1.47 20.80
N LEU A 158 -8.97 1.87 21.41
CA LEU A 158 -8.84 3.06 22.24
C LEU A 158 -9.16 4.38 21.50
N PHE A 159 -9.15 4.37 20.17
CA PHE A 159 -9.33 5.56 19.32
C PHE A 159 -10.64 5.56 18.53
N ILE A 160 -11.46 4.51 18.64
CA ILE A 160 -12.74 4.42 17.91
C ILE A 160 -13.67 5.57 18.28
N THR A 161 -13.82 5.85 19.57
CA THR A 161 -14.68 6.95 20.05
C THR A 161 -14.21 8.30 19.48
N GLN A 162 -12.92 8.60 19.58
CA GLN A 162 -12.34 9.84 19.04
C GLN A 162 -12.50 9.92 17.52
N PHE A 163 -12.38 8.79 16.81
CA PHE A 163 -12.60 8.74 15.37
C PHE A 163 -14.05 9.06 15.02
N ILE A 164 -15.02 8.45 15.72
CA ILE A 164 -16.45 8.66 15.50
C ILE A 164 -16.82 10.12 15.75
N GLU A 165 -16.39 10.69 16.88
CA GLU A 165 -16.62 12.09 17.22
C GLU A 165 -16.08 13.03 16.13
N LEU A 166 -14.82 12.86 15.74
CA LEU A 166 -14.18 13.67 14.70
C LEU A 166 -14.87 13.52 13.33
N ALA A 167 -15.34 12.32 13.00
CA ALA A 167 -16.01 12.06 11.74
C ALA A 167 -17.42 12.68 11.72
N ASN A 168 -18.16 12.58 12.83
CA ASN A 168 -19.47 13.19 13.02
C ASN A 168 -19.40 14.73 12.97
N GLU A 169 -18.39 15.33 13.60
CA GLU A 169 -18.11 16.78 13.49
C GLU A 169 -17.87 17.24 12.05
N LYS A 170 -17.34 16.35 11.20
CA LYS A 170 -17.08 16.60 9.78
C LYS A 170 -18.27 16.23 8.87
N GLY A 171 -19.40 15.80 9.45
CA GLY A 171 -20.62 15.46 8.73
C GLY A 171 -20.67 14.03 8.17
N TYR A 172 -19.82 13.13 8.64
CA TYR A 172 -19.92 11.70 8.34
C TYR A 172 -20.71 11.00 9.43
N ASP A 173 -21.61 10.08 9.07
CA ASP A 173 -22.43 9.33 10.04
C ASP A 173 -21.79 7.96 10.30
N PHE A 174 -20.92 7.90 11.32
CA PHE A 174 -20.31 6.65 11.78
C PHE A 174 -20.68 6.36 13.23
N ASN A 175 -20.76 5.08 13.57
CA ASN A 175 -21.03 4.60 14.92
C ASN A 175 -20.24 3.31 15.20
N ASN A 176 -20.47 2.71 16.38
CA ASN A 176 -19.74 1.51 16.80
C ASN A 176 -19.98 0.29 15.89
N ASP A 177 -21.11 0.20 15.19
CA ASP A 177 -21.43 -0.91 14.28
C ASP A 177 -20.56 -0.90 13.02
N ASN A 178 -19.88 0.22 12.74
CA ASN A 178 -18.89 0.33 11.67
C ASN A 178 -17.55 -0.34 12.02
N PHE A 179 -17.36 -0.87 13.23
CA PHE A 179 -16.09 -1.41 13.67
C PHE A 179 -16.23 -2.84 14.21
N VAL A 180 -15.27 -3.68 13.85
CA VAL A 180 -15.14 -5.05 14.37
C VAL A 180 -13.72 -5.24 14.85
N TYR A 181 -13.55 -5.77 16.06
CA TYR A 181 -12.25 -5.97 16.69
C TYR A 181 -12.30 -7.17 17.63
N PRO A 182 -11.14 -7.71 18.06
CA PRO A 182 -11.10 -8.84 18.99
C PRO A 182 -11.80 -8.51 20.31
N ILE A 183 -12.41 -9.53 20.90
CA ILE A 183 -13.06 -9.43 22.21
C ILE A 183 -11.99 -9.53 23.30
N HIS A 184 -11.88 -8.49 24.12
CA HIS A 184 -11.01 -8.45 25.29
C HIS A 184 -11.87 -8.38 26.56
N LYS A 185 -11.45 -9.12 27.59
CA LYS A 185 -12.06 -9.12 28.91
C LYS A 185 -11.05 -8.69 29.98
N ASN A 186 -11.54 -8.37 31.17
CA ASN A 186 -10.69 -7.98 32.28
C ASN A 186 -9.77 -9.13 32.71
N VAL A 187 -8.69 -8.77 33.41
CA VAL A 187 -7.80 -9.75 34.03
C VAL A 187 -8.61 -10.66 34.96
N ASN A 188 -8.48 -11.99 34.79
CA ASN A 188 -9.21 -13.07 35.49
C ASN A 188 -10.62 -13.40 34.98
N GLU A 189 -11.09 -12.76 33.92
CA GLU A 189 -12.32 -13.17 33.24
C GLU A 189 -11.98 -14.06 32.03
N ASN A 190 -12.54 -15.27 32.00
CA ASN A 190 -12.34 -16.16 30.86
C ASN A 190 -13.24 -15.77 29.69
N LEU A 191 -12.70 -15.90 28.48
CA LEU A 191 -13.51 -15.92 27.27
C LEU A 191 -14.39 -17.17 27.28
N THR A 192 -15.62 -17.02 26.81
CA THR A 192 -16.49 -18.14 26.52
C THR A 192 -15.99 -18.85 25.27
N ILE A 193 -16.40 -20.11 25.07
CA ILE A 193 -16.05 -20.90 23.88
C ILE A 193 -16.37 -20.14 22.58
N THR A 194 -17.48 -19.40 22.56
CA THR A 194 -17.90 -18.60 21.39
C THR A 194 -16.97 -17.41 21.14
N GLU A 195 -16.56 -16.70 22.20
CA GLU A 195 -15.64 -15.57 22.09
C GLU A 195 -14.22 -16.01 21.70
N GLU A 196 -13.75 -17.15 22.23
CA GLU A 196 -12.49 -17.76 21.80
C GLU A 196 -12.54 -18.15 20.33
N HIS A 197 -13.63 -18.78 19.89
CA HIS A 197 -13.83 -19.12 18.49
C HIS A 197 -13.87 -17.88 17.59
N PHE A 198 -14.55 -16.81 18.02
CA PHE A 198 -14.57 -15.53 17.32
C PHE A 198 -13.16 -14.96 17.19
N ASN A 199 -12.41 -14.82 18.30
CA ASN A 199 -11.06 -14.26 18.30
C ASN A 199 -10.09 -15.09 17.45
N LYS A 200 -10.18 -16.42 17.51
CA LYS A 200 -9.36 -17.32 16.67
C LYS A 200 -9.67 -17.11 15.18
N THR A 201 -10.94 -17.02 14.82
CA THR A 201 -11.35 -16.78 13.43
C THR A 201 -10.95 -15.38 12.98
N PHE A 202 -11.07 -14.38 13.84
CA PHE A 202 -10.68 -13.00 13.57
C PHE A 202 -9.17 -12.87 13.32
N GLY A 203 -8.36 -13.50 14.17
CA GLY A 203 -6.91 -13.57 13.97
C GLY A 203 -6.53 -14.20 12.63
N SER A 204 -7.13 -15.35 12.29
CA SER A 204 -6.91 -15.98 10.98
C SER A 204 -7.39 -15.12 9.81
N PHE A 205 -8.50 -14.39 9.98
CA PHE A 205 -9.01 -13.47 8.97
C PHE A 205 -8.04 -12.31 8.73
N ARG A 206 -7.43 -11.76 9.78
CA ARG A 206 -6.40 -10.71 9.69
C ARG A 206 -5.12 -11.18 9.01
N THR A 207 -4.69 -12.43 9.23
CA THR A 207 -3.54 -13.02 8.52
C THR A 207 -3.71 -12.99 6.99
N LYS A 208 -4.93 -12.86 6.45
CA LYS A 208 -5.12 -12.63 5.01
C LYS A 208 -4.45 -11.32 4.54
N VAL A 209 -4.44 -10.28 5.36
CA VAL A 209 -3.77 -9.00 5.07
C VAL A 209 -2.25 -9.18 5.08
N GLU A 210 -1.70 -9.87 6.08
CA GLU A 210 -0.28 -10.23 6.13
C GLU A 210 0.17 -11.03 4.90
N ASN A 211 -0.67 -11.97 4.44
CA ASN A 211 -0.42 -12.71 3.20
C ASN A 211 -0.38 -11.77 1.98
N GLN A 212 -1.20 -10.72 1.92
CA GLN A 212 -1.12 -9.75 0.83
C GLN A 212 0.20 -8.98 0.83
N PHE A 213 0.72 -8.63 2.02
CA PHE A 213 2.05 -8.02 2.12
C PHE A 213 3.17 -8.98 1.74
N SER A 214 3.06 -10.25 2.13
CA SER A 214 3.99 -11.31 1.71
C SER A 214 3.99 -11.50 0.19
N GLU A 215 2.81 -11.53 -0.45
CA GLU A 215 2.69 -11.56 -1.91
C GLU A 215 3.35 -10.34 -2.57
N ILE A 216 3.18 -9.13 -2.01
CA ILE A 216 3.88 -7.93 -2.48
C ILE A 216 5.38 -8.11 -2.38
N GLY A 217 5.91 -8.53 -1.22
CA GLY A 217 7.35 -8.75 -1.02
C GLY A 217 7.94 -9.88 -1.86
N ASN A 218 7.14 -10.88 -2.24
CA ASN A 218 7.58 -11.95 -3.14
C ASN A 218 7.60 -11.49 -4.61
N LYS A 219 6.66 -10.64 -5.02
CA LYS A 219 6.58 -10.13 -6.40
C LYS A 219 7.51 -8.94 -6.65
N PHE A 220 7.61 -8.06 -5.65
CA PHE A 220 8.40 -6.83 -5.65
C PHE A 220 9.41 -6.94 -4.53
N TYR A 221 10.53 -7.61 -4.83
CA TYR A 221 11.53 -7.98 -3.84
C TYR A 221 12.13 -6.78 -3.09
N ARG A 222 12.06 -5.58 -3.67
CA ARG A 222 12.38 -4.33 -2.97
C ARG A 222 11.62 -4.15 -1.65
N PHE A 223 10.41 -4.69 -1.53
CA PHE A 223 9.57 -4.59 -0.33
C PHE A 223 9.58 -5.90 0.49
N ASN A 224 10.57 -6.75 0.29
CA ASN A 224 10.69 -8.01 1.03
C ASN A 224 11.41 -7.82 2.37
N ASN A 225 10.64 -7.72 3.45
CA ASN A 225 11.17 -7.48 4.80
C ASN A 225 11.97 -8.67 5.38
N ASN A 226 11.88 -9.86 4.78
CA ASN A 226 12.54 -11.06 5.30
C ASN A 226 13.98 -11.22 4.84
N LYS A 227 14.39 -10.53 3.76
CA LYS A 227 15.67 -10.80 3.10
C LYS A 227 16.59 -9.59 2.95
N SER A 228 16.07 -8.37 3.05
CA SER A 228 16.91 -7.16 3.03
C SER A 228 16.31 -6.06 3.87
N ILE A 229 17.14 -5.45 4.72
CA ILE A 229 16.84 -4.15 5.29
C ILE A 229 16.97 -3.12 4.17
N VAL A 230 15.87 -2.48 3.79
CA VAL A 230 15.91 -1.42 2.79
C VAL A 230 16.47 -0.17 3.45
N LYS A 231 17.62 0.30 2.97
CA LYS A 231 18.12 1.63 3.30
C LYS A 231 17.37 2.65 2.44
N ILE A 232 16.73 3.60 3.08
CA ILE A 232 16.05 4.69 2.39
C ILE A 232 16.56 6.03 2.92
N ASP A 233 16.81 6.93 1.99
CA ASP A 233 17.20 8.31 2.30
C ASP A 233 15.95 9.18 2.51
N ASN A 234 14.82 8.80 1.88
CA ASN A 234 13.57 9.56 1.98
C ASN A 234 12.32 8.67 1.87
N VAL A 235 11.49 8.69 2.93
CA VAL A 235 10.25 7.90 3.05
C VAL A 235 9.18 8.29 2.02
N LYS A 236 9.19 9.55 1.55
CA LYS A 236 8.26 10.07 0.53
C LYS A 236 8.32 9.23 -0.75
N PHE A 237 9.53 8.91 -1.21
CA PHE A 237 9.76 8.17 -2.44
C PHE A 237 9.52 6.68 -2.27
N TYR A 238 9.90 6.12 -1.12
CA TYR A 238 9.58 4.74 -0.77
C TYR A 238 8.06 4.50 -0.79
N ASN A 239 7.28 5.38 -0.16
CA ASN A 239 5.82 5.28 -0.13
C ASN A 239 5.18 5.41 -1.53
N LEU A 240 5.78 6.20 -2.43
CA LEU A 240 5.35 6.24 -3.82
C LEU A 240 5.61 4.92 -4.54
N GLN A 241 6.82 4.38 -4.44
CA GLN A 241 7.20 3.11 -5.05
C GLN A 241 6.32 1.96 -4.54
N PHE A 242 6.04 1.93 -3.23
CA PHE A 242 5.16 0.94 -2.63
C PHE A 242 3.73 1.02 -3.17
N ARG A 243 3.16 2.22 -3.29
CA ARG A 243 1.83 2.41 -3.90
C ARG A 243 1.80 1.99 -5.37
N VAL A 244 2.86 2.26 -6.12
CA VAL A 244 2.97 1.76 -7.50
C VAL A 244 3.00 0.23 -7.52
N ALA A 245 3.73 -0.42 -6.63
CA ALA A 245 3.73 -1.89 -6.51
C ALA A 245 2.34 -2.45 -6.16
N CYS A 246 1.62 -1.84 -5.21
CA CYS A 246 0.23 -2.18 -4.90
C CYS A 246 -0.68 -2.05 -6.12
N LEU A 247 -0.55 -0.95 -6.87
CA LEU A 247 -1.35 -0.71 -8.08
C LEU A 247 -1.08 -1.77 -9.14
N LEU A 248 0.19 -2.07 -9.41
CA LEU A 248 0.59 -3.10 -10.38
C LEU A 248 0.10 -4.49 -9.96
N LYS A 249 0.21 -4.85 -8.68
CA LYS A 249 -0.34 -6.11 -8.14
C LYS A 249 -1.85 -6.20 -8.36
N ASN A 250 -2.59 -5.13 -8.07
CA ASN A 250 -4.04 -5.10 -8.25
C ASN A 250 -4.43 -5.23 -9.72
N LYS A 251 -3.69 -4.59 -10.64
CA LYS A 251 -3.90 -4.76 -12.08
C LYS A 251 -3.68 -6.21 -12.53
N THR A 252 -2.60 -6.84 -12.09
CA THR A 252 -2.32 -8.26 -12.41
C THR A 252 -3.44 -9.16 -11.91
N LYS A 253 -3.88 -8.98 -10.65
CA LYS A 253 -4.98 -9.76 -10.07
C LYS A 253 -6.29 -9.55 -10.83
N PHE A 254 -6.56 -8.33 -11.31
CA PHE A 254 -7.71 -8.05 -12.15
C PHE A 254 -7.64 -8.79 -13.49
N VAL A 255 -6.50 -8.73 -14.18
CA VAL A 255 -6.26 -9.48 -15.43
C VAL A 255 -6.51 -10.98 -15.25
N GLU A 256 -5.99 -11.56 -14.16
CA GLU A 256 -6.19 -12.97 -13.81
C GLU A 256 -7.66 -13.30 -13.51
N LEU A 257 -8.33 -12.48 -12.68
CA LEU A 257 -9.73 -12.71 -12.29
C LEU A 257 -10.71 -12.65 -13.46
N PHE A 258 -10.42 -11.82 -14.46
CA PHE A 258 -11.29 -11.61 -15.61
C PHE A 258 -10.78 -12.29 -16.89
N ASN A 259 -9.69 -13.07 -16.81
CA ASN A 259 -9.05 -13.74 -17.95
C ASN A 259 -8.84 -12.78 -19.13
N ILE A 260 -8.33 -11.58 -18.87
CA ILE A 260 -8.16 -10.56 -19.92
C ILE A 260 -7.09 -11.05 -20.90
N PRO A 261 -7.41 -11.16 -22.20
CA PRO A 261 -6.46 -11.68 -23.18
C PRO A 261 -5.28 -10.72 -23.34
N ILE A 262 -4.07 -11.28 -23.40
CA ILE A 262 -2.88 -10.53 -23.78
C ILE A 262 -3.01 -10.27 -25.28
N LEU A 263 -3.14 -9.00 -25.65
CA LEU A 263 -3.09 -8.61 -27.05
C LEU A 263 -1.67 -8.84 -27.58
N PRO A 264 -1.51 -9.37 -28.81
CA PRO A 264 -0.19 -9.51 -29.41
C PRO A 264 0.51 -8.15 -29.47
N HIS A 265 1.82 -8.14 -29.20
CA HIS A 265 2.64 -6.95 -29.35
C HIS A 265 2.58 -6.51 -30.81
N GLN A 266 2.06 -5.29 -31.06
CA GLN A 266 2.10 -4.63 -32.36
C GLN A 266 3.41 -3.89 -32.52
#